data_AF-A0A850LT77-F1
#
_entry.id   AF-A0A850LT77-F1
#
_cell.length_a   1.000
_cell.length_b   1.000
_cell.length_c   1.000
_cell.angle_alpha   90.00
_cell.angle_beta   90.00
_cell.angle_gamma   90.00
#
_symmetry.space_group_name_H-M   'P 1'
#
loop_
_entity.id
_entity.type
_entity.pdbx_description
1 polymer ?
#
loop_
_entity_poly.entity_id
_entity_poly.type
_entity_poly.pdbx_seq_one_letter_code
_entity_poly.pdbx_strand_id
1 'polypeptide(L)'
;MKIGLVVHGPEVVDSGGCSHILNMFQNHSIIAKLGGIMGKTAIIDAKLEEIIDIKESKRPSEQIDELFSENFDLLIILNHGKTLETGIAFGGALISNSERFSNTIPVIQIERPMEEDGVILAWNESGRKILNNIKEIIRIPIFSIPVKIPQRFKTESGKNFRILIGVKPNEKIFLNNV
;
A
#
# COMPACT_ATOMS: atom_id res chain seq x y z
N MET A 1 2.73 -16.72 10.39
CA MET A 1 1.70 -15.67 10.29
C MET A 1 0.87 -15.92 9.04
N LYS A 2 -0.42 -15.64 9.08
CA LYS A 2 -1.26 -15.47 7.90
C LYS A 2 -1.22 -13.98 7.52
N ILE A 3 -0.72 -13.68 6.34
CA ILE A 3 -0.45 -12.32 5.87
C ILE A 3 -1.36 -12.02 4.68
N GLY A 4 -2.09 -10.91 4.75
CA GLY A 4 -2.78 -10.35 3.59
C GLY A 4 -1.86 -9.33 2.91
N LEU A 5 -1.67 -9.45 1.60
CA LEU A 5 -0.80 -8.57 0.82
C LEU A 5 -1.60 -7.90 -0.29
N VAL A 6 -1.64 -6.57 -0.31
CA VAL A 6 -2.21 -5.79 -1.42
C VAL A 6 -1.06 -5.20 -2.22
N VAL A 7 -0.90 -5.64 -3.47
CA VAL A 7 0.11 -5.11 -4.39
C VAL A 7 -0.51 -3.98 -5.21
N HIS A 8 0.10 -2.80 -5.21
CA HIS A 8 -0.39 -1.64 -5.95
C HIS A 8 0.65 -1.07 -6.92
N GLY A 9 0.20 -0.89 -8.17
CA GLY A 9 1.00 -0.33 -9.26
C GLY A 9 1.91 -1.37 -9.94
N PRO A 10 2.19 -1.22 -11.24
CA PRO A 10 3.17 -2.06 -11.93
C PRO A 10 4.60 -1.82 -11.41
N GLU A 11 4.93 -0.62 -10.96
CA GLU A 11 6.30 -0.20 -10.63
C GLU A 11 6.91 -1.05 -9.50
N VAL A 12 6.10 -1.46 -8.51
CA VAL A 12 6.57 -2.31 -7.41
C VAL A 12 6.86 -3.75 -7.85
N VAL A 13 6.25 -4.19 -8.94
CA VAL A 13 6.49 -5.50 -9.55
C VAL A 13 7.70 -5.42 -10.46
N ASP A 14 7.74 -4.42 -11.36
CA ASP A 14 8.81 -4.24 -12.35
C ASP A 14 10.18 -3.98 -11.70
N SER A 15 10.20 -3.29 -10.56
CA SER A 15 11.43 -3.09 -9.76
C SER A 15 11.93 -4.36 -9.07
N GLY A 16 11.19 -5.47 -9.12
CA GLY A 16 11.46 -6.70 -8.37
C GLY A 16 11.08 -6.64 -6.88
N GLY A 17 10.52 -5.50 -6.43
CA GLY A 17 10.10 -5.31 -5.04
C GLY A 17 9.06 -6.32 -4.57
N CYS A 18 8.11 -6.66 -5.44
CA CYS A 18 7.09 -7.68 -5.14
C CYS A 18 7.71 -9.05 -4.84
N SER A 19 8.57 -9.55 -5.73
CA SER A 19 9.27 -10.82 -5.53
C SER A 19 10.17 -10.79 -4.30
N HIS A 20 10.83 -9.66 -4.05
CA HIS A 20 11.68 -9.48 -2.88
C HIS A 20 10.89 -9.64 -1.56
N ILE A 21 9.72 -8.98 -1.45
CA ILE A 21 8.86 -9.07 -0.28
C ILE A 21 8.24 -10.47 -0.12
N LEU A 22 7.74 -11.08 -1.20
CA LEU A 22 7.22 -12.45 -1.15
C LEU A 22 8.30 -13.43 -0.65
N ASN A 23 9.55 -13.27 -1.09
CA ASN A 23 10.67 -14.09 -0.64
C ASN A 23 11.05 -13.84 0.84
N MET A 24 11.00 -12.59 1.31
CA MET A 24 11.23 -12.28 2.74
C MET A 24 10.23 -13.02 3.64
N PHE A 25 8.97 -13.10 3.22
CA PHE A 25 7.90 -13.75 3.99
C PHE A 25 7.61 -15.19 3.54
N GLN A 26 8.52 -15.85 2.80
CA GLN A 26 8.28 -17.18 2.22
C GLN A 26 7.92 -18.28 3.24
N ASN A 27 8.33 -18.13 4.50
CA ASN A 27 8.01 -19.04 5.60
C ASN A 27 6.65 -18.74 6.27
N HIS A 28 5.82 -17.92 5.64
CA HIS A 28 4.50 -17.51 6.11
C HIS A 28 3.44 -17.78 5.05
N SER A 29 2.19 -17.91 5.50
CA SER A 29 1.06 -18.04 4.58
C SER A 29 0.69 -16.65 4.08
N ILE A 30 0.77 -16.42 2.76
CA ILE A 30 0.47 -15.14 2.14
C ILE A 30 -0.73 -15.31 1.22
N ILE A 31 -1.73 -14.44 1.38
CA ILE A 31 -2.80 -14.23 0.40
C ILE A 31 -2.53 -12.87 -0.23
N ALA A 32 -2.06 -12.87 -1.48
CA ALA A 32 -1.73 -11.66 -2.21
C ALA A 32 -2.82 -11.33 -3.23
N LYS A 33 -3.21 -10.06 -3.31
CA LYS A 33 -4.20 -9.55 -4.26
C LYS A 33 -3.68 -8.29 -4.94
N LEU A 34 -4.01 -8.12 -6.22
CA LEU A 34 -3.74 -6.88 -6.94
C LEU A 34 -4.78 -5.80 -6.58
N GLY A 35 -4.29 -4.63 -6.20
CA GLY A 35 -5.09 -3.41 -6.05
C GLY A 35 -5.09 -2.57 -7.33
N GLY A 36 -6.25 -2.43 -7.96
CA GLY A 36 -6.42 -1.73 -9.23
C GLY A 36 -6.12 -2.63 -10.44
N ILE A 37 -6.00 -2.02 -11.63
CA ILE A 37 -5.80 -2.75 -12.89
C ILE A 37 -4.36 -2.67 -13.42
N MET A 38 -3.63 -1.62 -13.06
CA MET A 38 -2.38 -1.26 -13.75
C MET A 38 -1.26 -2.28 -13.52
N GLY A 39 -1.23 -2.98 -12.39
CA GLY A 39 -0.20 -3.98 -12.08
C GLY A 39 -0.41 -5.34 -12.74
N LYS A 40 -1.55 -5.58 -13.42
CA LYS A 40 -1.92 -6.92 -13.90
C LYS A 40 -0.93 -7.48 -14.91
N THR A 41 -0.54 -6.67 -15.90
CA THR A 41 0.43 -7.09 -16.93
C THR A 41 1.81 -7.33 -16.31
N ALA A 42 2.28 -6.43 -15.45
CA ALA A 42 3.56 -6.59 -14.76
C ALA A 42 3.62 -7.89 -13.93
N ILE A 43 2.52 -8.26 -13.26
CA ILE A 43 2.42 -9.53 -12.52
C ILE A 43 2.57 -10.74 -13.44
N ILE A 44 1.91 -10.74 -14.60
CA ILE A 44 1.98 -11.82 -15.59
C ILE A 44 3.40 -11.92 -16.17
N ASP A 45 3.99 -10.78 -16.54
CA ASP A 45 5.35 -10.75 -17.09
C ASP A 45 6.39 -11.24 -16.06
N ALA A 46 6.16 -10.96 -14.78
CA ALA A 46 6.96 -11.45 -13.66
C ALA A 46 6.65 -12.91 -13.25
N LYS A 47 5.66 -13.57 -13.86
CA LYS A 47 5.19 -14.93 -13.54
C LYS A 47 4.69 -15.08 -12.10
N LEU A 48 4.02 -14.05 -11.59
CA LEU A 48 3.49 -13.99 -10.23
C LEU A 48 1.98 -14.23 -10.16
N GLU A 49 1.31 -14.47 -11.29
CA GLU A 49 -0.15 -14.65 -11.40
C GLU A 49 -0.69 -15.88 -10.66
N GLU A 50 0.16 -16.88 -10.39
CA GLU A 50 -0.19 -18.05 -9.59
C GLU A 50 -0.08 -17.77 -8.07
N ILE A 51 0.57 -16.67 -7.68
CA ILE A 51 0.79 -16.28 -6.28
C ILE A 51 -0.10 -15.09 -5.90
N ILE A 52 -0.31 -14.16 -6.84
CA ILE A 52 -1.08 -12.93 -6.65
C ILE A 52 -2.39 -13.03 -7.42
N ASP A 53 -3.50 -12.92 -6.70
CA ASP A 53 -4.83 -12.89 -7.31
C ASP A 53 -5.03 -11.62 -8.14
N ILE A 54 -5.12 -11.81 -9.47
CA ILE A 54 -5.37 -10.78 -10.48
C ILE A 54 -6.73 -10.95 -11.18
N LYS A 55 -7.61 -11.80 -10.64
CA LYS A 55 -8.91 -12.11 -11.26
C LYS A 55 -9.85 -10.91 -11.20
N GLU A 56 -9.83 -10.19 -10.08
CA GLU A 56 -10.71 -9.06 -9.82
C GLU A 56 -10.02 -7.72 -10.07
N SER A 57 -10.79 -6.73 -10.52
CA SER A 57 -10.32 -5.36 -10.78
C SER A 57 -10.79 -4.40 -9.69
N LYS A 58 -10.65 -4.80 -8.43
CA LYS A 58 -11.03 -4.00 -7.26
C LYS A 58 -10.00 -2.92 -6.98
N ARG A 59 -10.46 -1.77 -6.47
CA ARG A 59 -9.57 -0.71 -5.98
C ARG A 59 -8.77 -1.23 -4.78
N PRO A 60 -7.58 -0.66 -4.50
CA PRO A 60 -6.80 -1.06 -3.34
C PRO A 60 -7.58 -1.00 -2.02
N SER A 61 -8.49 -0.03 -1.82
CA SER A 61 -9.29 0.09 -0.58
C SER A 61 -10.28 -1.05 -0.42
N GLU A 62 -10.90 -1.48 -1.51
CA GLU A 62 -11.82 -2.61 -1.52
C GLU A 62 -11.07 -3.92 -1.24
N GLN A 63 -9.83 -4.06 -1.74
CA GLN A 63 -8.97 -5.20 -1.40
C GLN A 63 -8.63 -5.22 0.09
N ILE A 64 -8.34 -4.06 0.69
CA ILE A 64 -8.10 -3.95 2.13
C ILE A 64 -9.34 -4.34 2.92
N ASP A 65 -10.52 -3.86 2.55
CA ASP A 65 -11.78 -4.21 3.23
C ASP A 65 -12.11 -5.71 3.14
N GLU A 66 -11.85 -6.34 2.00
CA GLU A 66 -11.99 -7.78 1.83
C GLU A 66 -11.04 -8.55 2.75
N LEU A 67 -9.76 -8.16 2.79
CA LEU A 67 -8.78 -8.80 3.67
C LEU A 67 -9.13 -8.58 5.15
N PHE A 68 -9.67 -7.42 5.54
CA PHE A 68 -10.19 -7.19 6.89
C PHE A 68 -11.38 -8.08 7.26
N SER A 69 -12.08 -8.65 6.27
CA SER A 69 -13.19 -9.58 6.49
C SER A 69 -12.71 -11.01 6.78
N GLU A 70 -11.41 -11.26 6.70
CA GLU A 70 -10.76 -12.52 7.02
C GLU A 70 -9.88 -12.40 8.28
N ASN A 71 -9.49 -13.54 8.85
CA ASN A 71 -8.62 -13.58 10.03
C ASN A 71 -7.13 -13.58 9.65
N PHE A 72 -6.55 -12.39 9.40
CA PHE A 72 -5.11 -12.21 9.14
C PHE A 72 -4.37 -11.70 10.38
N ASP A 73 -3.10 -12.10 10.51
CA ASP A 73 -2.18 -11.61 11.57
C ASP A 73 -1.54 -10.26 11.20
N LEU A 74 -1.48 -9.94 9.90
CA LEU A 74 -0.83 -8.77 9.35
C LEU A 74 -1.40 -8.46 7.95
N LEU A 75 -1.72 -7.20 7.69
CA LEU A 75 -1.95 -6.68 6.35
C LEU A 75 -0.79 -5.81 5.90
N ILE A 76 -0.29 -6.09 4.69
CA ILE A 76 0.79 -5.35 4.04
C ILE A 76 0.23 -4.69 2.79
N ILE A 77 0.37 -3.37 2.70
CA ILE A 77 0.20 -2.61 1.47
C ILE A 77 1.57 -2.50 0.82
N LEU A 78 1.74 -3.04 -0.37
CA LEU A 78 2.98 -2.95 -1.11
C LEU A 78 2.81 -1.95 -2.25
N ASN A 79 3.59 -0.88 -2.22
CA ASN A 79 3.46 0.23 -3.16
C ASN A 79 4.83 0.76 -3.60
N HIS A 80 4.84 1.41 -4.77
CA HIS A 80 5.98 2.14 -5.28
C HIS A 80 5.48 3.48 -5.86
N GLY A 81 5.34 4.48 -5.00
CA GLY A 81 5.03 5.84 -5.39
C GLY A 81 6.21 6.50 -6.12
N LYS A 82 5.92 7.54 -6.90
CA LYS A 82 6.94 8.34 -7.60
C LYS A 82 7.98 8.96 -6.66
N THR A 83 7.54 9.24 -5.43
CA THR A 83 8.32 9.78 -4.31
C THR A 83 7.75 9.20 -3.01
N LEU A 84 8.52 9.24 -1.93
CA LEU A 84 8.03 8.87 -0.61
C LEU A 84 6.78 9.68 -0.19
N GLU A 85 6.73 10.98 -0.46
CA GLU A 85 5.57 11.84 -0.16
C GLU A 85 4.29 11.33 -0.86
N THR A 86 4.38 11.00 -2.15
CA THR A 86 3.24 10.45 -2.90
C THR A 86 2.81 9.09 -2.38
N GLY A 87 3.76 8.25 -1.95
CA GLY A 87 3.49 6.94 -1.35
C GLY A 87 2.75 7.04 -0.02
N ILE A 88 3.18 7.96 0.85
CA ILE A 88 2.50 8.28 2.11
C ILE A 88 1.08 8.79 1.84
N ALA A 89 0.92 9.70 0.88
CA ALA A 89 -0.38 10.24 0.52
C ALA A 89 -1.34 9.18 -0.07
N PHE A 90 -0.79 8.25 -0.85
CA PHE A 90 -1.53 7.10 -1.36
C PHE A 90 -2.04 6.21 -0.22
N GLY A 91 -1.16 5.79 0.69
CA GLY A 91 -1.57 4.98 1.83
C GLY A 91 -2.59 5.68 2.73
N GLY A 92 -2.41 6.98 2.98
CA GLY A 92 -3.37 7.75 3.80
C GLY A 92 -4.75 7.83 3.15
N ALA A 93 -4.79 8.00 1.83
CA ALA A 93 -6.03 7.95 1.07
C ALA A 93 -6.69 6.57 1.08
N LEU A 94 -5.87 5.52 0.96
CA LEU A 94 -6.30 4.13 1.00
C LEU A 94 -7.00 3.81 2.32
N ILE A 95 -6.34 4.14 3.43
CA ILE A 95 -6.87 3.95 4.78
C ILE A 95 -8.13 4.78 5.03
N SER A 96 -8.17 6.03 4.57
CA SER A 96 -9.35 6.90 4.73
C SER A 96 -10.59 6.42 3.98
N ASN A 97 -10.38 5.68 2.89
CA ASN A 97 -11.44 5.17 2.03
C ASN A 97 -11.86 3.73 2.39
N SER A 98 -11.19 3.09 3.35
CA SER A 98 -11.53 1.74 3.82
C SER A 98 -12.60 1.84 4.91
N GLU A 99 -13.69 1.10 4.74
CA GLU A 99 -14.80 1.09 5.71
C GLU A 99 -14.51 0.18 6.91
N ARG A 100 -13.61 -0.80 6.74
CA ARG A 100 -13.28 -1.82 7.76
C ARG A 100 -11.95 -1.57 8.46
N PHE A 101 -11.20 -0.58 8.02
CA PHE A 101 -9.94 -0.22 8.66
C PHE A 101 -10.13 0.02 10.15
N SER A 102 -9.39 -0.73 10.94
CA SER A 102 -9.44 -0.65 12.40
C SER A 102 -8.12 -1.08 13.00
N ASN A 103 -8.03 -1.06 14.32
CA ASN A 103 -6.83 -1.45 15.04
C ASN A 103 -6.77 -2.96 15.36
N THR A 104 -7.71 -3.77 14.87
CA THR A 104 -7.78 -5.21 15.18
C THR A 104 -6.70 -6.02 14.46
N ILE A 105 -6.43 -5.68 13.20
CA ILE A 105 -5.36 -6.30 12.40
C ILE A 105 -4.25 -5.27 12.20
N PRO A 106 -2.97 -5.60 12.48
CA PRO A 106 -1.85 -4.74 12.15
C PRO A 106 -1.84 -4.39 10.65
N VAL A 107 -1.73 -3.10 10.32
CA VAL A 107 -1.61 -2.64 8.92
C VAL A 107 -0.32 -1.86 8.74
N ILE A 108 0.49 -2.31 7.80
CA ILE A 108 1.72 -1.64 7.38
C ILE A 108 1.71 -1.38 5.88
N GLN A 109 2.48 -0.40 5.46
CA GLN A 109 2.83 -0.20 4.05
C GLN A 109 4.33 -0.33 3.88
N ILE A 110 4.74 -1.14 2.91
CA ILE A 110 6.10 -1.19 2.42
C ILE A 110 6.14 -0.33 1.16
N GLU A 111 6.82 0.80 1.26
CA GLU A 111 6.92 1.80 0.21
C GLU A 111 8.30 1.71 -0.43
N ARG A 112 8.34 1.54 -1.75
CA ARG A 112 9.57 1.57 -2.57
C ARG A 112 10.68 0.65 -2.02
N PRO A 113 10.41 -0.66 -1.79
CA PRO A 113 11.33 -1.57 -1.08
C PRO A 113 12.71 -1.77 -1.70
N MET A 114 12.89 -1.39 -2.97
CA MET A 114 14.13 -1.55 -3.74
C MET A 114 14.88 -0.23 -3.93
N GLU A 115 14.37 0.87 -3.37
CA GLU A 115 14.92 2.21 -3.51
C GLU A 115 15.70 2.62 -2.25
N GLU A 116 16.64 3.55 -2.38
CA GLU A 116 17.43 4.06 -1.25
C GLU A 116 16.57 4.73 -0.16
N ASP A 117 15.46 5.34 -0.56
CA ASP A 117 14.47 5.95 0.34
C ASP A 117 13.25 5.04 0.59
N GLY A 118 13.41 3.74 0.38
CA GLY A 118 12.43 2.72 0.70
C GLY A 118 12.17 2.64 2.22
N VAL A 119 10.90 2.60 2.61
CA VAL A 119 10.51 2.62 4.02
C VAL A 119 9.30 1.74 4.33
N ILE A 120 9.15 1.44 5.62
CA ILE A 120 7.94 0.81 6.15
C ILE A 120 7.18 1.80 7.04
N LEU A 121 5.90 1.99 6.73
CA LEU A 121 4.96 2.85 7.44
C LEU A 121 3.96 1.98 8.20
N ALA A 122 3.65 2.33 9.45
CA ALA A 122 2.56 1.71 10.20
C ALA A 122 1.32 2.61 10.15
N TRP A 123 0.18 2.03 9.77
CA TRP A 123 -1.07 2.78 9.61
C TRP A 123 -1.94 2.77 10.87
N ASN A 124 -1.74 1.81 11.78
CA ASN A 124 -2.44 1.73 13.06
C ASN A 124 -1.49 1.33 14.22
N GLU A 125 -1.99 1.37 15.46
CA GLU A 125 -1.22 1.03 16.66
C GLU A 125 -0.70 -0.40 16.62
N SER A 126 -1.53 -1.32 16.17
CA SER A 126 -1.15 -2.74 16.01
C SER A 126 -0.04 -2.92 14.97
N GLY A 127 -0.06 -2.12 13.90
CA GLY A 127 1.00 -2.00 12.91
C GLY A 127 2.32 -1.55 13.53
N ARG A 128 2.31 -0.57 14.44
CA ARG A 128 3.52 -0.16 15.16
C ARG A 128 4.08 -1.27 16.03
N LYS A 129 3.23 -2.02 16.71
CA LYS A 129 3.64 -3.13 17.59
C LYS A 129 4.27 -4.27 16.80
N ILE A 130 3.69 -4.64 15.65
CA ILE A 130 4.20 -5.77 14.86
C ILE A 130 5.54 -5.45 14.18
N LEU A 131 5.86 -4.18 13.91
CA LEU A 131 7.15 -3.79 13.32
C LEU A 131 8.35 -4.31 14.13
N ASN A 132 8.24 -4.33 15.47
CA ASN A 132 9.28 -4.89 16.32
C ASN A 132 9.47 -6.40 16.11
N ASN A 133 8.39 -7.12 15.79
CA ASN A 133 8.40 -8.57 15.59
C ASN A 133 8.92 -8.96 14.20
N ILE A 134 8.68 -8.13 13.19
CA ILE A 134 9.06 -8.41 11.80
C ILE A 134 10.36 -7.73 11.39
N LYS A 135 10.98 -6.92 12.25
CA LYS A 135 12.27 -6.26 11.98
C LYS A 135 13.38 -7.24 11.58
N GLU A 136 13.41 -8.44 12.17
CA GLU A 136 14.41 -9.46 11.83
C GLU A 136 14.16 -10.10 10.44
N ILE A 137 12.90 -10.08 9.98
CA ILE A 137 12.51 -10.56 8.65
C ILE A 137 12.84 -9.49 7.60
N ILE A 138 12.65 -8.22 7.96
CA ILE A 138 12.69 -7.11 7.00
C ILE A 138 14.02 -6.36 7.07
N ARG A 139 14.74 -6.35 5.95
CA ARG A 139 16.01 -5.61 5.78
C ARG A 139 15.83 -4.21 5.20
N ILE A 140 14.66 -3.60 5.41
CA ILE A 140 14.31 -2.27 4.89
C ILE A 140 14.26 -1.28 6.07
N PRO A 141 14.78 -0.04 5.92
CA PRO A 141 14.64 0.99 6.95
C PRO A 141 13.19 1.19 7.42
N ILE A 142 12.99 1.21 8.73
CA ILE A 142 11.65 1.36 9.34
C ILE A 142 11.44 2.83 9.71
N PHE A 143 10.49 3.49 9.04
CA PHE A 143 10.01 4.81 9.43
C PHE A 143 8.64 4.67 10.11
N SER A 144 8.66 4.46 11.43
CA SER A 144 7.46 4.52 12.26
C SER A 144 7.03 5.98 12.44
N ILE A 145 6.48 6.57 11.38
CA ILE A 145 5.85 7.88 11.48
C ILE A 145 4.41 7.63 11.92
N PRO A 146 3.86 8.39 12.90
CA PRO A 146 2.41 8.52 12.99
C PRO A 146 1.98 9.26 11.72
N VAL A 147 1.63 8.51 10.67
CA VAL A 147 1.24 9.15 9.43
C VAL A 147 -0.06 9.88 9.72
N LYS A 148 0.03 11.20 9.89
CA LYS A 148 -1.14 12.05 9.78
C LYS A 148 -1.67 11.82 8.39
N ILE A 149 -2.88 11.26 8.32
CA ILE A 149 -3.62 11.16 7.07
C ILE A 149 -3.63 12.56 6.46
N PRO A 150 -3.02 12.76 5.27
CA PRO A 150 -2.93 14.09 4.72
C PRO A 150 -4.32 14.60 4.37
N GLN A 151 -4.60 15.85 4.76
CA GLN A 151 -5.87 16.48 4.45
C GLN A 151 -6.04 16.59 2.93
N ARG A 152 -7.11 16.00 2.39
CA ARG A 152 -7.39 16.02 0.94
C ARG A 152 -8.45 17.03 0.54
N PHE A 153 -9.19 17.56 1.52
CA PHE A 153 -10.25 18.54 1.31
C PHE A 153 -10.17 19.65 2.34
N LYS A 154 -10.38 20.88 1.90
CA LYS A 154 -10.54 22.04 2.78
C LYS A 154 -11.73 22.88 2.31
N THR A 155 -12.45 23.47 3.25
CA THR A 155 -13.51 24.43 2.96
C THR A 155 -13.04 25.81 3.42
N GLU A 156 -12.95 26.75 2.48
CA GLU A 156 -12.56 28.13 2.75
C GLU A 156 -13.58 29.06 2.08
N SER A 157 -14.14 30.00 2.87
CA SER A 157 -15.09 31.00 2.39
C SER A 157 -16.28 30.42 1.59
N GLY A 158 -16.81 29.28 2.05
CA GLY A 158 -17.94 28.58 1.40
C GLY A 158 -17.59 27.82 0.12
N LYS A 159 -16.30 27.74 -0.25
CA LYS A 159 -15.82 26.96 -1.39
C LYS A 159 -15.10 25.70 -0.91
N ASN A 160 -15.34 24.59 -1.58
CA ASN A 160 -14.64 23.33 -1.34
C ASN A 160 -13.44 23.21 -2.27
N PHE A 161 -12.27 22.95 -1.69
CA PHE A 161 -11.02 22.75 -2.40
C PHE A 161 -10.54 21.33 -2.18
N ARG A 162 -10.11 20.69 -3.28
CA ARG A 162 -9.36 19.44 -3.23
C ARG A 162 -7.87 19.77 -3.21
N ILE A 163 -7.15 19.22 -2.25
CA ILE A 163 -5.70 19.35 -2.14
C ILE A 163 -5.07 18.22 -2.96
N LEU A 164 -4.23 18.59 -3.93
CA LEU A 164 -3.43 17.66 -4.71
C LEU A 164 -2.04 17.55 -4.06
N ILE A 165 -1.53 16.33 -3.92
CA ILE A 165 -0.27 16.04 -3.24
C ILE A 165 0.69 15.39 -4.23
N GLY A 166 1.95 15.83 -4.20
CA GLY A 166 3.01 15.30 -5.06
C GLY A 166 2.83 15.53 -6.55
N VAL A 167 2.06 16.56 -6.93
CA VAL A 167 1.95 17.04 -8.31
C VAL A 167 3.00 18.12 -8.54
N LYS A 168 3.81 17.98 -9.60
CA LYS A 168 4.79 18.99 -9.99
C LYS A 168 4.20 20.01 -10.98
N PRO A 169 4.75 21.24 -11.07
CA PRO A 169 4.38 22.16 -12.14
C PRO A 169 4.50 21.48 -13.51
N ASN A 170 3.50 21.69 -14.38
CA ASN A 170 3.35 21.09 -15.71
C ASN A 170 3.04 19.58 -15.74
N GLU A 171 2.83 18.93 -14.60
CA GLU A 171 2.35 17.55 -14.58
C GLU A 171 0.85 17.48 -14.92
N LYS A 172 0.47 16.50 -15.74
CA LYS A 172 -0.93 16.25 -16.06
C LYS A 172 -1.64 15.70 -14.84
N ILE A 173 -2.82 16.25 -14.54
CA ILE A 173 -3.71 15.74 -13.51
C ILE A 173 -5.00 15.25 -14.16
N PHE A 174 -5.57 14.18 -13.62
CA PHE A 174 -6.91 13.72 -13.98
C PHE A 174 -7.92 14.34 -13.02
N LEU A 175 -8.93 15.03 -13.55
CA LEU A 175 -9.98 15.67 -12.78
C LEU A 175 -11.33 15.08 -13.19
N ASN A 176 -12.06 14.49 -12.24
CA ASN A 176 -13.40 13.94 -12.48
C ASN A 176 -13.46 12.90 -13.61
N ASN A 177 -12.42 12.07 -13.73
CA ASN A 177 -12.25 11.07 -14.80
C ASN A 177 -12.11 11.66 -16.22
N VAL A 178 -11.68 12.93 -16.31
CA VAL A 178 -11.34 13.64 -17.56
C VAL A 178 -9.92 14.19 -17.46
#